data_AF-A0AAD8I9D8-F1
#
_entry.id   AF-A0AAD8I9D8-F1
#
_cell.length_a   1.000
_cell.length_b   1.000
_cell.length_c   1.000
_cell.angle_alpha   90.00
_cell.angle_beta   90.00
_cell.angle_gamma   90.00
#
_symmetry.space_group_name_H-M   'P 1'
#
loop_
_entity.id
_entity.type
_entity.pdbx_description
1 polymer ?
#
loop_
_entity_poly.entity_id
_entity_poly.type
_entity_poly.pdbx_seq_one_letter_code
_entity_poly.pdbx_strand_id
1 'polypeptide(L)'
;MSLLSWLSPFVVRSLHLLQLQGSKDSIVDALNTAYLEYVAAAAAALEAKELSGGQNTAATDAALENFKQRWELFRVACDRAEEFIESVKQRIGSECLVDEATGSATAKPGQSAAPGLPPISAVRLEQMSKAASD
;
A
#
# COMPACT_ATOMS: atom_id res chain seq x y z
N MET A 1 29.67 10.96 6.55
CA MET A 1 28.96 11.34 5.31
C MET A 1 28.54 10.05 4.63
N SER A 2 27.25 9.69 4.76
CA SER A 2 26.76 8.40 4.29
C SER A 2 26.70 8.37 2.77
N LEU A 3 27.28 7.33 2.15
CA LEU A 3 27.27 7.04 0.71
C LEU A 3 25.87 7.08 0.05
N LEU A 4 24.82 7.07 0.87
CA LEU A 4 23.42 7.16 0.48
C LEU A 4 23.03 8.52 -0.11
N SER A 5 23.75 9.62 0.18
CA SER A 5 23.35 10.97 -0.27
C SER A 5 23.69 11.30 -1.72
N TRP A 6 24.35 10.40 -2.45
CA TRP A 6 24.75 10.58 -3.86
C TRP A 6 24.02 9.66 -4.84
N LEU A 7 23.18 8.76 -4.33
CA LEU A 7 22.32 7.96 -5.21
C LEU A 7 21.29 8.91 -5.82
N SER A 8 21.38 9.10 -7.14
CA SER A 8 20.38 9.86 -7.89
C SER A 8 18.97 9.34 -7.55
N PRO A 9 17.94 10.19 -7.48
CA PRO A 9 16.57 9.76 -7.21
C PRO A 9 16.09 8.64 -8.14
N PHE A 10 16.64 8.57 -9.35
CA PHE A 10 16.45 7.47 -10.30
C PHE A 10 16.96 6.11 -9.80
N VAL A 11 18.14 6.06 -9.17
CA VAL A 11 18.73 4.83 -8.63
C VAL A 11 17.99 4.39 -7.37
N VAL A 12 17.58 5.35 -6.53
CA VAL A 12 16.75 5.06 -5.33
C VAL A 12 15.39 4.49 -5.75
N ARG A 13 14.72 5.08 -6.74
CA ARG A 13 13.43 4.59 -7.25
C ARG A 13 13.56 3.22 -7.92
N SER A 14 14.63 3.00 -8.68
CA SER A 14 14.91 1.69 -9.31
C SER A 14 15.19 0.61 -8.27
N LEU A 15 15.99 0.91 -7.23
CA LEU A 15 16.28 -0.01 -6.14
C LEU A 15 15.00 -0.36 -5.36
N HIS A 16 14.13 0.63 -5.13
CA HIS A 16 12.85 0.44 -4.46
C HIS A 16 11.88 -0.43 -5.28
N LEU A 17 11.78 -0.23 -6.59
CA LEU A 17 10.97 -1.07 -7.47
C LEU A 17 11.46 -2.52 -7.46
N LEU A 18 12.78 -2.74 -7.44
CA LEU A 18 13.36 -4.08 -7.36
C LEU A 18 13.05 -4.78 -6.02
N GLN A 19 13.10 -4.05 -4.90
CA GLN A 19 12.70 -4.55 -3.58
C GLN A 19 11.20 -4.86 -3.50
N LEU A 20 10.37 -4.03 -4.16
CA LEU A 20 8.93 -4.24 -4.26
C LEU A 20 8.59 -5.51 -5.01
N GLN A 21 9.28 -5.73 -6.14
CA GLN A 21 9.05 -6.86 -7.03
C GLN A 21 9.45 -8.18 -6.36
N GLY A 22 10.62 -8.24 -5.71
CA GLY A 22 11.04 -9.41 -4.92
C GLY A 22 10.07 -9.74 -3.76
N SER A 23 9.51 -8.71 -3.13
CA SER A 23 8.51 -8.89 -2.07
C SER A 23 7.17 -9.40 -2.61
N LYS A 24 6.72 -8.89 -3.77
CA LYS A 24 5.50 -9.36 -4.44
C LYS A 24 5.60 -10.83 -4.80
N ASP A 25 6.69 -11.23 -5.42
CA ASP A 25 6.86 -12.61 -5.89
C ASP A 25 6.94 -13.59 -4.72
N SER A 26 7.61 -13.22 -3.62
CA SER A 26 7.62 -14.03 -2.40
C SER A 26 6.24 -14.15 -1.73
N ILE A 27 5.45 -13.06 -1.72
CA ILE A 27 4.09 -13.08 -1.16
C ILE A 27 3.16 -13.95 -2.01
N VAL A 28 3.23 -13.80 -3.33
CA VAL A 28 2.41 -14.60 -4.26
C VAL A 28 2.77 -16.08 -4.14
N ASP A 29 4.06 -16.42 -4.04
CA ASP A 29 4.52 -17.79 -3.82
C ASP A 29 4.02 -18.38 -2.49
N ALA A 30 4.15 -17.60 -1.40
CA ALA A 30 3.66 -18.02 -0.09
C ALA A 30 2.14 -18.23 -0.08
N LEU A 31 1.37 -17.33 -0.72
CA LEU A 31 -0.07 -17.45 -0.84
C LEU A 31 -0.48 -18.67 -1.67
N ASN A 32 0.19 -18.89 -2.79
CA ASN A 32 -0.07 -20.05 -3.65
C ASN A 32 0.23 -21.37 -2.92
N THR A 33 1.37 -21.44 -2.23
CA THR A 33 1.73 -22.62 -1.44
C THR A 33 0.71 -22.89 -0.34
N ALA A 34 0.34 -21.86 0.44
CA ALA A 34 -0.65 -22.00 1.50
C ALA A 34 -2.04 -22.42 0.97
N TYR A 35 -2.44 -21.90 -0.19
CA TYR A 35 -3.69 -22.30 -0.86
C TYR A 35 -3.67 -23.78 -1.26
N LEU A 36 -2.60 -24.23 -1.90
CA LEU A 36 -2.46 -25.62 -2.33
C LEU A 36 -2.45 -26.58 -1.13
N GLU A 37 -1.74 -26.23 -0.05
CA GLU A 37 -1.73 -27.04 1.18
C GLU A 37 -3.09 -27.05 1.88
N TYR A 38 -3.83 -25.94 1.88
CA TYR A 38 -5.20 -25.87 2.39
C TYR A 38 -6.14 -26.79 1.61
N VAL A 39 -6.10 -26.74 0.27
CA VAL A 39 -6.91 -27.61 -0.59
C VAL A 39 -6.55 -29.08 -0.40
N ALA A 40 -5.24 -29.39 -0.30
CA ALA A 40 -4.78 -30.76 -0.04
C ALA A 40 -5.28 -31.28 1.32
N ALA A 41 -5.24 -30.46 2.37
CA ALA A 41 -5.76 -30.84 3.68
C ALA A 41 -7.29 -31.03 3.67
N ALA A 42 -8.02 -30.22 2.88
CA ALA A 42 -9.46 -30.38 2.70
C ALA A 42 -9.79 -31.73 2.02
N ALA A 43 -9.04 -32.09 0.97
CA ALA A 43 -9.18 -33.38 0.30
C ALA A 43 -8.89 -34.54 1.26
N ALA A 44 -7.78 -34.46 2.02
CA ALA A 44 -7.43 -35.48 3.01
C ALA A 44 -8.51 -35.66 4.09
N ALA A 45 -9.15 -34.58 4.55
CA ALA A 45 -10.25 -34.65 5.50
C ALA A 45 -11.50 -35.34 4.92
N LEU A 46 -11.81 -35.10 3.63
CA LEU A 46 -12.91 -35.76 2.94
C LEU A 46 -12.62 -37.25 2.69
N GLU A 47 -11.41 -37.59 2.25
CA GLU A 47 -10.97 -38.97 2.06
C GLU A 47 -11.00 -39.75 3.38
N ALA A 48 -10.48 -39.19 4.47
CA ALA A 48 -10.53 -39.82 5.78
C ALA A 48 -11.96 -40.05 6.28
N LYS A 49 -12.89 -39.15 5.93
CA LYS A 49 -14.32 -39.28 6.23
C LYS A 49 -15.02 -40.31 5.34
N GLU A 50 -14.61 -40.46 4.10
CA GLU A 50 -15.13 -41.49 3.20
C GLU A 50 -14.67 -42.89 3.63
N LEU A 51 -13.38 -43.05 3.95
CA LEU A 51 -12.79 -44.31 4.42
C LEU A 51 -13.41 -44.79 5.75
N SER A 52 -13.86 -43.87 6.60
CA SER A 52 -14.56 -44.22 7.84
C SER A 52 -16.06 -44.48 7.67
N GLY A 53 -16.58 -44.45 6.44
CA GLY A 53 -18.02 -44.57 6.18
C GLY A 53 -18.83 -43.41 6.78
N GLY A 54 -18.22 -42.23 6.92
CA GLY A 54 -18.81 -41.06 7.56
C GLY A 54 -18.78 -41.08 9.09
N GLN A 55 -18.19 -42.09 9.72
CA GLN A 55 -18.02 -42.13 11.17
C GLN A 55 -16.90 -41.18 11.60
N ASN A 56 -17.06 -40.60 12.79
CA ASN A 56 -16.02 -39.80 13.37
C ASN A 56 -14.99 -40.70 14.06
N THR A 57 -13.78 -40.70 13.54
CA THR A 57 -12.67 -41.57 13.97
C THR A 57 -11.46 -40.71 14.28
N ALA A 58 -10.50 -41.25 15.03
CA ALA A 58 -9.25 -40.56 15.32
C ALA A 58 -8.51 -40.09 14.05
N ALA A 59 -8.64 -40.82 12.94
CA ALA A 59 -8.06 -40.44 11.65
C ALA A 59 -8.80 -39.23 11.03
N THR A 60 -10.14 -39.23 11.10
CA THR A 60 -10.98 -38.11 10.64
C THR A 60 -10.74 -36.86 11.49
N ASP A 61 -10.65 -37.00 12.81
CA ASP A 61 -10.33 -35.91 13.74
C ASP A 61 -8.94 -35.33 13.46
N ALA A 62 -7.91 -36.17 13.28
CA ALA A 62 -6.56 -35.73 12.95
C ALA A 62 -6.51 -34.96 11.61
N ALA A 63 -7.23 -35.43 10.59
CA ALA A 63 -7.32 -34.75 9.31
C ALA A 63 -8.07 -33.41 9.40
N LEU A 64 -9.12 -33.32 10.23
CA LEU A 64 -9.84 -32.09 10.51
C LEU A 64 -8.98 -31.06 11.25
N GLU A 65 -8.20 -31.47 12.23
CA GLU A 65 -7.26 -30.57 12.93
C GLU A 65 -6.18 -30.06 11.97
N ASN A 66 -5.66 -30.92 11.09
CA ASN A 66 -4.71 -30.52 10.06
C ASN A 66 -5.33 -29.50 9.08
N PHE A 67 -6.56 -29.74 8.63
CA PHE A 67 -7.30 -28.80 7.78
C PHE A 67 -7.49 -27.44 8.46
N LYS A 68 -7.88 -27.39 9.73
CA LYS A 68 -8.01 -26.14 10.50
C LYS A 68 -6.67 -25.40 10.58
N GLN A 69 -5.58 -26.13 10.82
CA GLN A 69 -4.24 -25.53 10.86
C GLN A 69 -3.85 -24.94 9.50
N ARG A 70 -4.09 -25.65 8.39
CA ARG A 70 -3.78 -25.14 7.05
C ARG A 70 -4.66 -23.97 6.64
N TRP A 71 -5.93 -23.98 7.03
CA TRP A 71 -6.84 -22.84 6.86
C TRP A 71 -6.30 -21.58 7.54
N GLU A 72 -5.82 -21.71 8.77
CA GLU A 72 -5.27 -20.56 9.51
C GLU A 72 -3.99 -20.01 8.85
N LEU A 73 -3.10 -20.89 8.38
CA LEU A 73 -1.91 -20.47 7.62
C LEU A 73 -2.28 -19.75 6.33
N PHE A 74 -3.28 -20.26 5.59
CA PHE A 74 -3.78 -19.60 4.40
C PHE A 74 -4.37 -18.22 4.70
N ARG A 75 -5.14 -18.09 5.79
CA ARG A 75 -5.71 -16.82 6.25
C ARG A 75 -4.60 -15.79 6.55
N VAL A 76 -3.56 -16.20 7.28
CA VAL A 76 -2.40 -15.32 7.56
C VAL A 76 -1.67 -14.90 6.28
N ALA A 77 -1.56 -15.80 5.28
CA ALA A 77 -0.98 -15.45 3.99
C ALA A 77 -1.83 -14.42 3.22
N CYS A 78 -3.17 -14.52 3.31
CA CYS A 78 -4.09 -13.52 2.77
C CYS A 78 -3.93 -12.16 3.47
N ASP A 79 -3.90 -12.13 4.80
CA ASP A 79 -3.70 -10.89 5.58
C ASP A 79 -2.39 -10.20 5.17
N ARG A 80 -1.31 -10.97 5.02
CA ARG A 80 0.00 -10.46 4.57
C ARG A 80 -0.02 -9.90 3.15
N ALA A 81 -0.82 -10.50 2.26
CA ALA A 81 -0.99 -10.00 0.90
C ALA A 81 -1.78 -8.67 0.89
N GLU A 82 -2.79 -8.54 1.75
CA GLU A 82 -3.56 -7.31 1.93
C GLU A 82 -2.69 -6.17 2.49
N GLU A 83 -1.90 -6.44 3.53
CA GLU A 83 -0.91 -5.50 4.08
C GLU A 83 0.07 -5.02 3.01
N PHE A 84 0.54 -5.92 2.14
CA PHE A 84 1.43 -5.53 1.05
C PHE A 84 0.74 -4.59 0.07
N ILE A 85 -0.50 -4.88 -0.34
CA ILE A 85 -1.28 -4.02 -1.23
C ILE A 85 -1.49 -2.64 -0.58
N GLU A 86 -1.81 -2.59 0.71
CA GLU A 86 -1.94 -1.33 1.44
C GLU A 86 -0.60 -0.56 1.50
N SER A 87 0.51 -1.26 1.74
CA SER A 87 1.86 -0.65 1.74
C SER A 87 2.25 -0.09 0.37
N VAL A 88 1.79 -0.71 -0.72
CA VAL A 88 2.00 -0.23 -2.09
C VAL A 88 1.14 1.01 -2.33
N LYS A 89 -0.14 0.97 -1.92
CA LYS A 89 -1.07 2.10 -2.04
C LYS A 89 -0.57 3.33 -1.27
N GLN A 90 -0.09 3.17 -0.03
CA GLN A 90 0.46 4.26 0.77
C GLN A 90 1.69 4.89 0.12
N ARG A 91 2.56 4.08 -0.50
CA ARG A 91 3.74 4.59 -1.19
C ARG A 91 3.39 5.41 -2.44
N ILE A 92 2.45 4.90 -3.24
CA ILE A 92 1.92 5.60 -4.43
C ILE A 92 1.12 6.85 -4.06
N GLY A 93 0.35 6.80 -2.97
CA GLY A 93 -0.40 7.96 -2.46
C GLY A 93 0.49 9.04 -1.85
N SER A 94 1.64 8.65 -1.27
CA SER A 94 2.59 9.58 -0.66
C SER A 94 3.49 10.30 -1.68
N GLU A 95 3.55 9.86 -2.93
CA GLU A 95 4.37 10.47 -3.99
C GLU A 95 3.66 11.58 -4.81
N CYS A 96 2.56 12.16 -4.28
CA CYS A 96 1.89 13.33 -4.87
C CYS A 96 1.23 14.25 -3.84
N LEU A 97 1.98 14.79 -2.87
CA LEU A 97 1.51 15.90 -2.02
C LEU A 97 2.52 17.03 -1.81
N VAL A 98 3.53 17.18 -2.68
CA VAL A 98 4.30 18.43 -2.77
C VAL A 98 4.78 18.62 -4.21
N ASP A 99 4.07 19.42 -4.99
CA ASP A 99 4.60 20.66 -5.57
C ASP A 99 3.51 21.31 -6.45
N GLU A 100 3.02 22.49 -6.05
CA GLU A 100 2.92 23.69 -6.91
C GLU A 100 2.06 24.78 -6.23
N ALA A 101 2.72 25.55 -5.38
CA ALA A 101 2.53 27.00 -5.39
C ALA A 101 3.89 27.64 -5.10
N THR A 102 4.77 27.55 -6.10
CA THR A 102 5.69 28.57 -6.62
C THR A 102 5.95 29.77 -5.69
N GLY A 103 7.17 30.12 -5.29
CA GLY A 103 8.45 29.67 -5.83
C GLY A 103 9.65 30.18 -5.00
N SER A 104 10.75 29.47 -5.19
CA SER A 104 12.09 29.81 -4.72
C SER A 104 12.57 31.10 -5.38
N ALA A 105 12.81 32.13 -4.58
CA ALA A 105 13.57 33.30 -5.00
C ALA A 105 14.99 33.19 -4.41
N THR A 106 15.93 32.65 -5.19
CA THR A 106 17.36 32.84 -4.94
C THR A 106 18.00 33.59 -6.13
N ALA A 107 18.21 34.89 -5.92
CA ALA A 107 19.29 35.78 -6.37
C ALA A 107 19.55 36.12 -7.87
N LYS A 108 19.41 37.41 -8.24
CA LYS A 108 20.53 38.33 -8.60
C LYS A 108 20.07 39.80 -8.78
N PRO A 109 20.98 40.80 -8.69
CA PRO A 109 20.69 42.18 -8.34
C PRO A 109 20.44 43.11 -9.54
N GLY A 110 19.59 44.11 -9.30
CA GLY A 110 19.58 45.35 -10.05
C GLY A 110 18.60 45.39 -11.21
N GLN A 111 17.33 45.72 -10.93
CA GLN A 111 16.65 46.74 -11.71
C GLN A 111 15.46 47.34 -10.96
N SER A 112 15.45 48.68 -11.01
CA SER A 112 14.57 49.61 -10.33
C SER A 112 13.11 49.48 -10.78
N ALA A 113 12.18 49.43 -9.82
CA ALA A 113 10.92 50.20 -9.82
C ALA A 113 10.01 49.77 -8.65
N ALA A 114 9.84 50.65 -7.66
CA ALA A 114 8.62 50.74 -6.86
C ALA A 114 7.53 51.47 -7.70
N PRO A 115 6.20 51.41 -7.41
CA PRO A 115 5.61 51.12 -6.11
C PRO A 115 4.43 50.12 -6.08
N GLY A 116 4.41 49.33 -5.01
CA GLY A 116 3.24 48.91 -4.22
C GLY A 116 1.91 48.61 -4.91
N LEU A 117 1.66 47.33 -5.17
CA LEU A 117 0.31 46.78 -5.15
C LEU A 117 0.20 45.86 -3.92
N PRO A 118 -0.71 46.14 -2.97
CA PRO A 118 -0.85 45.33 -1.78
C PRO A 118 -1.44 43.96 -2.14
N PRO A 119 -1.09 42.89 -1.39
CA PRO A 119 -1.65 41.56 -1.60
C PRO A 119 -3.16 41.62 -1.39
N ILE A 120 -3.90 41.07 -2.36
CA ILE A 120 -5.35 40.94 -2.32
C ILE A 120 -5.69 40.02 -1.15
N SER A 121 -5.90 40.60 0.02
CA SER A 121 -6.45 39.89 1.16
C SER A 121 -7.90 39.53 0.83
N ALA A 122 -8.30 38.32 1.19
CA ALA A 122 -9.61 37.71 0.99
C ALA A 122 -10.83 38.49 1.56
N VAL A 123 -10.62 39.74 1.98
CA VAL A 123 -11.61 40.66 2.55
C VAL A 123 -12.54 41.25 1.47
N ARG A 124 -12.17 41.22 0.19
CA ARG A 124 -12.90 41.91 -0.89
C ARG A 124 -13.95 41.09 -1.65
N LEU A 125 -14.40 39.96 -1.09
CA LEU A 125 -15.59 39.25 -1.57
C LEU A 125 -16.86 39.63 -0.75
N GLU A 126 -16.72 40.00 0.52
CA GLU A 126 -17.84 40.29 1.43
C GLU A 126 -18.54 41.64 1.14
N GLN A 127 -17.83 42.63 0.57
CA GLN A 127 -18.42 43.95 0.28
C GLN A 127 -19.17 44.07 -1.06
N MET A 128 -19.15 43.05 -1.91
CA MET A 128 -19.90 43.05 -3.17
C MET A 128 -21.35 42.54 -3.04
N SER A 129 -21.78 42.10 -1.86
CA SER A 129 -23.15 41.57 -1.67
C SER A 129 -24.19 42.62 -1.25
N LYS A 130 -23.84 43.89 -1.00
CA LYS A 130 -24.79 44.87 -0.42
C LYS A 130 -24.85 46.22 -1.14
N ALA A 131 -24.76 46.21 -2.47
CA ALA A 131 -24.93 47.42 -3.29
C ALA A 131 -25.56 47.11 -4.67
N ALA A 132 -26.49 46.15 -4.73
CA ALA A 132 -27.25 45.81 -5.95
C ALA A 132 -28.78 45.90 -5.77
N SER A 133 -29.27 46.65 -4.78
CA SER A 133 -30.69 46.97 -4.63
C SER A 133 -30.85 48.26 -3.83
N ASP A 134 -30.63 49.40 -4.49
CA ASP A 134 -31.54 50.55 -4.54
C ASP A 134 -31.02 51.57 -5.58
#